data_AF-A0A7C9F8K9-F1
#
_entry.id   AF-A0A7C9F8K9-F1
#
_cell.length_a   1.000
_cell.length_b   1.000
_cell.length_c   1.000
_cell.angle_alpha   90.00
_cell.angle_beta   90.00
_cell.angle_gamma   90.00
#
_symmetry.space_group_name_H-M   'P 1'
#
loop_
_entity.id
_entity.type
_entity.pdbx_description
1 polymer ?
#
loop_
_entity_poly.entity_id
_entity_poly.type
_entity_poly.pdbx_seq_one_letter_code
_entity_poly.pdbx_strand_id
1 'polypeptide(L)'
;MVTEVKCRPLTATLNEARATGSDGEAYQVDCQLPILADAPELVAWVNRHGRRRFVLLARDTLGNCYLSGTPANGMRLSWGRQITARHSQNLVVRGLSQRPLARLASVDPEVLFPNREFDYTFDLSFS
;
A
#
# COMPACT_ATOMS: atom_id res chain seq x y z
N MET A 1 11.09 -14.37 -6.75
CA MET A 1 10.93 -14.48 -5.28
C MET A 1 9.89 -13.46 -4.83
N VAL A 2 8.78 -13.92 -4.25
CA VAL A 2 7.79 -13.06 -3.58
C VAL A 2 8.33 -12.79 -2.17
N THR A 3 8.16 -11.58 -1.67
CA THR A 3 8.59 -11.19 -0.31
C THR A 3 7.42 -10.58 0.42
N GLU A 4 7.17 -11.03 1.63
CA GLU A 4 6.05 -10.57 2.47
C GLU A 4 6.57 -9.91 3.73
N VAL A 5 5.80 -8.95 4.25
CA VAL A 5 5.97 -8.43 5.61
C VAL A 5 4.60 -8.10 6.19
N LYS A 6 4.38 -8.48 7.44
CA LYS A 6 3.13 -8.18 8.15
C LYS A 6 3.17 -6.72 8.61
N CYS A 7 2.12 -5.98 8.28
CA CYS A 7 1.91 -4.60 8.75
C CYS A 7 0.63 -4.57 9.58
N ARG A 8 0.70 -3.98 10.78
CA ARG A 8 -0.45 -3.81 11.68
C ARG A 8 -0.73 -2.32 11.89
N PRO A 9 -1.33 -1.65 10.90
CA PRO A 9 -1.66 -0.24 11.02
C PRO A 9 -2.91 -0.05 11.88
N LEU A 10 -3.05 1.12 12.52
CA LEU A 10 -4.30 1.46 13.22
C LEU A 10 -5.43 1.69 12.22
N THR A 11 -5.12 2.39 11.14
CA THR A 11 -6.04 2.73 10.06
C THR A 11 -5.29 2.66 8.73
N ALA A 12 -6.05 2.55 7.63
CA ALA A 12 -5.53 2.75 6.29
C ALA A 12 -6.34 3.84 5.62
N THR A 13 -5.67 4.84 5.06
CA THR A 13 -6.33 5.94 4.35
C THR A 13 -5.80 5.98 2.92
N LEU A 14 -6.69 5.72 1.96
CA LEU A 14 -6.43 5.84 0.54
C LEU A 14 -7.03 7.15 0.02
N ASN A 15 -6.20 8.01 -0.55
CA ASN A 15 -6.61 9.24 -1.19
C ASN A 15 -6.21 9.22 -2.66
N GLU A 16 -7.07 9.82 -3.48
CA GLU A 16 -6.77 10.20 -4.85
C GLU A 16 -7.05 11.69 -5.00
N ALA A 17 -6.09 12.42 -5.55
CA ALA A 17 -6.23 13.82 -5.91
C ALA A 17 -5.94 14.00 -7.40
N ARG A 18 -6.88 14.61 -8.13
CA ARG A 18 -6.67 15.03 -9.52
C ARG A 18 -5.91 16.36 -9.53
N ALA A 19 -4.86 16.41 -10.33
CA ALA A 19 -4.11 17.60 -10.65
C ALA A 19 -4.21 17.85 -12.16
N THR A 20 -4.54 19.08 -12.55
CA THR A 20 -4.61 19.50 -13.95
C THR A 20 -3.47 20.48 -14.20
N GLY A 21 -2.62 20.16 -15.18
CA GLY A 21 -1.49 21.00 -15.58
C GLY A 21 -1.47 21.25 -17.09
N SER A 22 -0.45 21.96 -17.57
CA SER A 22 -0.22 22.21 -19.00
C SER A 22 -0.08 20.92 -19.82
N ASP A 23 0.39 19.84 -19.16
CA ASP A 23 0.71 18.55 -19.78
C ASP A 23 -0.45 17.56 -19.70
N GLY A 24 -1.63 18.03 -19.26
CA GLY A 24 -2.85 17.24 -19.13
C GLY A 24 -3.20 16.92 -17.67
N GLU A 25 -3.87 15.78 -17.48
CA GLU A 25 -4.39 15.36 -16.19
C GLU A 25 -3.50 14.30 -15.55
N ALA A 26 -3.21 14.51 -14.26
CA ALA A 26 -2.51 13.56 -13.43
C ALA A 26 -3.33 13.27 -12.17
N TYR A 27 -3.21 12.04 -11.68
CA TYR A 27 -3.86 11.55 -10.48
C TYR A 27 -2.78 11.18 -9.49
N GLN A 28 -2.69 11.92 -8.40
CA GLN A 28 -1.83 11.58 -7.29
C GLN A 28 -2.60 10.64 -6.37
N VAL A 29 -2.06 9.44 -6.17
CA VAL A 29 -2.61 8.44 -5.26
C VAL A 29 -1.67 8.28 -4.09
N ASP A 30 -2.22 8.37 -2.87
CA ASP A 30 -1.50 8.08 -1.63
C ASP A 30 -2.30 7.14 -0.73
N CYS A 31 -1.64 6.09 -0.26
CA CYS A 31 -2.13 5.22 0.79
C CYS A 31 -1.24 5.40 2.02
N GLN A 32 -1.84 5.82 3.14
CA GLN A 32 -1.15 6.10 4.39
C GLN A 32 -1.57 5.09 5.45
N LEU A 33 -0.56 4.57 6.15
CA LEU A 33 -0.69 3.50 7.14
C LEU A 33 0.06 3.94 8.40
N PRO A 34 -0.61 4.63 9.34
CA PRO A 34 -0.03 4.95 10.64
C PRO A 34 0.13 3.69 11.50
N ILE A 35 1.32 3.57 12.08
CA ILE A 35 1.78 2.45 12.90
C ILE A 35 2.19 3.01 14.26
N LEU A 36 1.50 2.56 15.31
CA LEU A 36 1.64 3.10 16.67
C LEU A 36 2.75 2.44 17.49
N ALA A 37 3.22 1.27 17.07
CA ALA A 37 4.27 0.52 17.74
C ALA A 37 5.54 0.49 16.90
N ASP A 38 6.68 0.24 17.55
CA ASP A 38 7.92 0.00 16.82
C ASP A 38 7.80 -1.27 15.97
N ALA A 39 7.98 -1.12 14.66
CA ALA A 39 7.92 -2.22 13.70
C ALA A 39 9.28 -2.44 13.01
N PRO A 40 10.31 -2.93 13.73
CA PRO A 40 11.68 -3.03 13.21
C PRO A 40 11.79 -3.92 11.96
N GLU A 41 11.02 -5.01 11.90
CA GLU A 41 10.97 -5.89 10.72
C GLU A 41 10.40 -5.17 9.49
N LEU A 42 9.34 -4.39 9.69
CA LEU A 42 8.76 -3.58 8.63
C LEU A 42 9.72 -2.49 8.17
N VAL A 43 10.38 -1.79 9.09
CA VAL A 43 11.42 -0.81 8.77
C VAL A 43 12.53 -1.44 7.93
N ALA A 44 13.04 -2.61 8.36
CA ALA A 44 14.09 -3.32 7.64
C ALA A 44 13.62 -3.75 6.24
N TRP A 45 12.40 -4.26 6.11
CA TRP A 45 11.80 -4.65 4.84
C TRP A 45 11.63 -3.44 3.91
N VAL A 46 11.10 -2.33 4.42
CA VAL A 46 10.92 -1.08 3.66
C VAL A 46 12.27 -0.54 3.20
N ASN A 47 13.30 -0.56 4.04
CA ASN A 47 14.65 -0.13 3.64
C ASN A 47 15.26 -1.03 2.57
N ARG A 48 15.02 -2.35 2.65
CA ARG A 48 15.50 -3.33 1.66
C ARG A 48 14.78 -3.22 0.32
N HIS A 49 13.49 -2.90 0.33
CA HIS A 49 12.62 -2.96 -0.84
C HIS A 49 12.11 -1.61 -1.34
N GLY A 50 12.36 -0.50 -0.63
CA GLY A 50 11.82 0.83 -0.94
C GLY A 50 12.31 1.45 -2.24
N ARG A 51 13.35 0.87 -2.86
CA ARG A 51 13.82 1.23 -4.21
C ARG A 51 13.04 0.53 -5.33
N ARG A 52 12.20 -0.45 -5.00
CA ARG A 52 11.34 -1.15 -5.96
C ARG A 52 10.08 -0.33 -6.23
N ARG A 53 9.42 -0.68 -7.33
CA ARG A 53 8.09 -0.17 -7.69
C ARG A 53 7.04 -1.19 -7.28
N PHE A 54 5.93 -0.69 -6.76
CA PHE A 54 4.86 -1.49 -6.19
C PHE A 54 3.55 -1.25 -6.92
N VAL A 55 2.67 -2.25 -6.82
CA VAL A 55 1.26 -2.12 -7.17
C VAL A 55 0.48 -2.10 -5.87
N LEU A 56 -0.48 -1.19 -5.76
CA LEU A 56 -1.37 -1.08 -4.62
C LEU A 56 -2.70 -1.76 -4.96
N LEU A 57 -3.09 -2.72 -4.13
CA LEU A 57 -4.42 -3.31 -4.10
C LEU A 57 -5.09 -2.91 -2.79
N ALA A 58 -6.32 -2.41 -2.86
CA ALA A 58 -7.04 -1.97 -1.68
C ALA A 58 -8.51 -2.39 -1.72
N ARG A 59 -9.07 -2.73 -0.57
CA ARG A 59 -10.52 -2.93 -0.38
C ARG A 59 -11.00 -1.92 0.66
N ASP A 60 -12.00 -1.12 0.30
CA ASP A 60 -12.60 -0.18 1.25
C ASP A 60 -13.57 -0.87 2.22
N THR A 61 -14.10 -0.13 3.19
CA THR A 61 -15.06 -0.62 4.19
C THR A 61 -16.43 -0.96 3.59
N LEU A 62 -16.72 -0.52 2.36
CA LEU A 62 -17.93 -0.84 1.62
C LEU A 62 -17.73 -2.06 0.70
N GLY A 63 -16.53 -2.65 0.68
CA GLY A 63 -16.19 -3.81 -0.14
C GLY A 63 -15.75 -3.48 -1.57
N ASN A 64 -15.65 -2.21 -1.96
CA ASN A 64 -15.12 -1.87 -3.28
C ASN A 64 -13.61 -2.11 -3.32
N CYS A 65 -13.17 -2.68 -4.43
CA CYS A 65 -11.78 -3.04 -4.67
C CYS A 65 -11.14 -2.07 -5.67
N TYR A 66 -9.91 -1.65 -5.38
CA TYR A 66 -9.18 -0.67 -6.16
C TYR A 66 -7.75 -1.13 -6.46
N LEU A 67 -7.23 -0.63 -7.57
CA LEU A 67 -5.88 -0.86 -8.07
C LEU A 67 -5.21 0.47 -8.41
N SER A 68 -3.95 0.61 -7.98
CA SER A 68 -3.06 1.67 -8.45
C SER A 68 -1.66 1.15 -8.77
N GLY A 69 -0.99 1.84 -9.68
CA GLY A 69 0.32 1.48 -10.19
C GLY A 69 0.25 0.55 -11.41
N THR A 70 1.20 0.72 -12.31
CA THR A 70 1.37 -0.11 -13.51
C THR A 70 2.83 -0.56 -13.63
N PRO A 71 3.14 -1.53 -14.51
CA PRO A 71 4.53 -1.91 -14.77
C PRO A 71 5.41 -0.73 -15.24
N ALA A 72 4.83 0.20 -16.01
CA ALA A 72 5.53 1.39 -16.48
C ALA A 72 5.63 2.49 -15.42
N ASN A 73 4.65 2.57 -14.51
CA ASN A 73 4.55 3.63 -13.52
C ASN A 73 3.99 3.08 -12.20
N GLY A 74 4.86 2.43 -11.44
CA GLY A 74 4.50 1.84 -10.16
C GLY A 74 4.64 2.80 -8.98
N MET A 75 3.94 2.46 -7.92
CA MET A 75 3.91 3.20 -6.66
C MET A 75 5.25 3.09 -5.94
N ARG A 76 5.60 4.11 -5.17
CA ARG A 76 6.80 4.16 -4.35
C ARG A 76 6.43 4.02 -2.88
N LEU A 77 7.23 3.21 -2.19
CA LEU A 77 7.16 3.04 -0.75
C LEU A 77 8.00 4.11 -0.07
N SER A 78 7.48 4.70 1.00
CA SER A 78 8.18 5.66 1.83
C SER A 78 7.86 5.42 3.30
N TRP A 79 8.86 5.67 4.15
CA TRP A 79 8.75 5.49 5.59
C TRP A 79 9.09 6.81 6.26
N GLY A 80 8.23 7.24 7.18
CA GLY A 80 8.44 8.42 8.00
C GLY A 80 8.22 8.08 9.46
N ARG A 81 9.00 8.70 10.34
CA ARG A 81 8.71 8.71 11.76
C ARG A 81 8.20 10.11 12.12
N GLN A 82 7.03 10.17 12.76
CA GLN A 82 6.50 11.40 13.30
C GLN A 82 6.80 11.43 14.81
N ILE A 83 7.66 12.36 15.20
CA ILE A 83 8.06 12.55 16.60
C ILE A 83 7.16 13.62 17.20
N THR A 84 5.94 13.22 17.57
CA THR A 84 4.98 14.04 18.33
C THR A 84 4.63 13.35 19.66
N ALA A 85 3.67 13.86 20.42
CA ALA A 85 3.28 13.35 21.74
C ALA A 85 2.90 11.85 21.78
N ARG A 86 2.52 11.27 20.63
CA ARG A 86 2.37 9.82 20.44
C ARG A 86 3.35 9.43 19.34
N HIS A 87 4.50 8.87 19.72
CA HIS A 87 5.46 8.35 18.74
C HIS A 87 4.73 7.47 17.73
N SER A 88 4.70 7.91 16.47
CA SER A 88 4.06 7.15 15.40
C SER A 88 5.01 7.04 14.23
N GLN A 89 4.90 5.90 13.56
CA GLN A 89 5.58 5.61 12.32
C GLN A 89 4.52 5.62 11.23
N ASN A 90 4.87 6.06 10.02
CA ASN A 90 3.94 6.11 8.91
C ASN A 90 4.57 5.43 7.69
N LEU A 91 3.89 4.41 7.19
CA LEU A 91 4.19 3.81 5.92
C LEU A 91 3.29 4.44 4.87
N VAL A 92 3.90 4.96 3.80
CA VAL A 92 3.17 5.62 2.72
C VAL A 92 3.52 4.97 1.39
N VAL A 93 2.49 4.55 0.66
CA VAL A 93 2.59 4.08 -0.73
C VAL A 93 2.03 5.20 -1.61
N ARG A 94 2.88 5.85 -2.41
CA ARG A 94 2.48 7.00 -3.22
C ARG A 94 2.94 6.86 -4.67
N GLY A 95 2.11 7.32 -5.60
CA GLY A 95 2.46 7.41 -7.00
C GLY A 95 1.66 8.48 -7.72
N LEU A 96 2.13 8.83 -8.91
CA LEU A 96 1.41 9.63 -9.88
C LEU A 96 0.93 8.71 -10.98
N SER A 97 -0.27 8.90 -11.48
CA SER A 97 -0.86 8.11 -12.57
C SER A 97 -1.51 9.05 -13.58
N GLN A 98 -1.55 8.64 -14.85
CA GLN A 98 -2.32 9.35 -15.90
C GLN A 98 -3.80 8.98 -15.88
N ARG A 99 -4.19 8.05 -15.00
CA ARG A 99 -5.53 7.49 -14.91
C ARG A 99 -5.95 7.43 -13.44
N PRO A 100 -7.25 7.55 -13.15
CA PRO A 100 -7.76 7.37 -11.79
C PRO A 100 -7.57 5.90 -11.33
N LEU A 101 -7.82 5.67 -10.05
CA LEU A 101 -7.87 4.36 -9.41
C LEU A 101 -8.77 3.42 -10.22
N ALA A 102 -8.19 2.30 -10.66
CA ALA A 102 -8.93 1.30 -11.40
C ALA A 102 -9.77 0.48 -10.43
N ARG A 103 -11.06 0.31 -10.72
CA ARG A 103 -11.93 -0.57 -9.95
C ARG A 103 -11.65 -2.02 -10.30
N LEU A 104 -11.52 -2.88 -9.29
CA LEU A 104 -11.37 -4.32 -9.44
C LEU A 104 -12.63 -5.04 -8.98
N ALA A 105 -12.81 -6.26 -9.48
CA ALA A 105 -13.85 -7.17 -8.99
C ALA A 105 -13.47 -7.77 -7.62
N SER A 106 -12.18 -8.00 -7.38
CA SER A 106 -11.65 -8.53 -6.12
C SER A 106 -10.20 -8.13 -5.92
N VAL A 107 -9.75 -8.03 -4.66
CA VAL A 107 -8.33 -7.96 -4.27
C VAL A 107 -7.79 -9.27 -3.74
N ASP A 108 -8.62 -10.32 -3.74
CA ASP A 108 -8.24 -11.65 -3.27
C ASP A 108 -7.09 -12.20 -4.15
N PRO A 109 -5.93 -12.51 -3.57
CA PRO A 109 -4.80 -13.07 -4.31
C PRO A 109 -5.14 -14.36 -5.05
N GLU A 110 -6.06 -15.21 -4.56
CA GLU A 110 -6.47 -16.43 -5.27
C GLU A 110 -7.21 -16.11 -6.57
N VAL A 111 -8.05 -15.08 -6.55
CA VAL A 111 -8.78 -14.62 -7.74
C VAL A 111 -7.83 -13.93 -8.73
N LEU A 112 -6.90 -13.12 -8.21
CA LEU A 112 -5.97 -12.34 -9.02
C LEU A 112 -4.81 -13.19 -9.59
N PHE A 113 -4.40 -14.22 -8.85
CA PHE A 113 -3.25 -15.04 -9.17
C PHE A 113 -3.57 -16.54 -8.94
N PRO A 114 -4.51 -17.12 -9.70
CA PRO A 114 -5.04 -18.47 -9.46
C PRO A 114 -4.00 -19.59 -9.54
N ASN A 115 -2.85 -19.32 -10.17
CA ASN A 115 -1.75 -20.28 -10.33
C ASN A 115 -0.64 -20.10 -9.28
N ARG A 116 -0.90 -19.40 -8.17
CA ARG A 116 0.05 -19.16 -7.09
C ARG A 116 -0.51 -19.61 -5.75
N GLU A 117 0.25 -20.44 -5.03
CA GLU A 117 -0.03 -20.74 -3.63
C GLU A 117 0.32 -19.51 -2.77
N PHE A 118 -0.66 -19.01 -2.01
CA PHE A 118 -0.45 -18.03 -0.96
C PHE A 118 -0.58 -18.74 0.39
N ASP A 119 0.35 -18.45 1.30
CA ASP A 119 0.28 -18.95 2.66
C ASP A 119 -0.65 -18.04 3.48
N TYR A 120 -1.83 -18.56 3.83
CA TYR A 120 -2.82 -17.90 4.66
C TYR A 120 -2.77 -18.36 6.12
N THR A 121 -1.62 -18.83 6.63
CA THR A 121 -1.48 -19.15 8.05
C THR A 121 -1.69 -17.88 8.91
N PHE A 122 -2.96 -17.65 9.25
CA PHE A 122 -3.41 -16.73 10.26
C PHE A 122 -2.95 -17.27 11.60
N ASP A 123 -1.96 -16.62 12.18
CA ASP A 123 -1.59 -16.85 13.57
C ASP A 123 -2.60 -16.12 14.47
N LEU A 124 -3.49 -16.91 15.08
CA LEU A 124 -4.41 -16.50 16.14
C LEU A 124 -3.75 -16.57 17.53
N SER A 125 -2.42 -16.51 17.63
CA SER A 125 -1.76 -16.37 18.93
C SER A 125 -2.08 -15.00 19.55
N PHE A 126 -3.21 -14.94 20.25
CA PHE A 126 -3.42 -13.99 21.31
C PHE A 126 -2.51 -14.41 22.47
N SER A 127 -1.41 -13.68 22.64
CA SER A 127 -0.61 -13.67 23.87
C SER A 127 -0.69 -12.29 24.49
#